data_AF-A0A3C0JDD0-F1
#
_entry.id   AF-A0A3C0JDD0-F1
#
_cell.length_a   1.000
_cell.length_b   1.000
_cell.length_c   1.000
_cell.angle_alpha   90.00
_cell.angle_beta   90.00
_cell.angle_gamma   90.00
#
_symmetry.space_group_name_H-M   'P 1'
#
loop_
_entity.id
_entity.type
_entity.pdbx_description
1 polymer ?
#
loop_
_entity_poly.entity_id
_entity_poly.type
_entity_poly.pdbx_seq_one_letter_code
_entity_poly.pdbx_strand_id
1 'polypeptide(L)'
;DRRMLRTIVEHFDGGPVGVESLAASLSEERGTLEDVIEPYLIQQGFLVRTARGRMATAKAYRHLGLKPKAAAAPTDLFTESDDA
;
A
#
# COMPACT_ATOMS: atom_id res chain seq x y z
N ASP A 1 -9.89 -8.42 -5.93
CA ASP A 1 -8.58 -7.78 -6.24
C ASP A 1 -8.67 -6.25 -6.37
N ARG A 2 -9.40 -5.68 -7.36
CA ARG A 2 -9.52 -4.21 -7.52
C ARG A 2 -10.09 -3.50 -6.29
N ARG A 3 -11.02 -4.15 -5.58
CA ARG A 3 -11.59 -3.65 -4.32
C ARG A 3 -10.50 -3.46 -3.26
N MET A 4 -9.63 -4.44 -3.05
CA MET A 4 -8.52 -4.34 -2.09
C MET A 4 -7.57 -3.18 -2.42
N LEU A 5 -7.13 -3.06 -3.69
CA LEU A 5 -6.27 -1.96 -4.11
C LEU A 5 -6.96 -0.60 -3.93
N ARG A 6 -8.24 -0.50 -4.28
CA ARG A 6 -9.02 0.72 -4.11
C ARG A 6 -9.14 1.11 -2.64
N THR A 7 -9.44 0.17 -1.76
CA THR A 7 -9.52 0.41 -0.32
C THR A 7 -8.19 0.91 0.24
N ILE A 8 -7.06 0.29 -0.14
CA ILE A 8 -5.73 0.75 0.29
C ILE A 8 -5.47 2.20 -0.16
N VAL A 9 -5.82 2.54 -1.40
CA VAL A 9 -5.56 3.88 -1.96
C VAL A 9 -6.51 4.94 -1.41
N GLU A 10 -7.81 4.65 -1.36
CA GLU A 10 -8.84 5.65 -0.99
C GLU A 10 -9.00 5.80 0.52
N HIS A 11 -8.88 4.71 1.30
CA HIS A 11 -9.14 4.73 2.74
C HIS A 11 -7.86 4.86 3.57
N PHE A 12 -6.74 4.36 3.04
CA PHE A 12 -5.46 4.34 3.75
C PHE A 12 -4.37 5.13 3.02
N ASP A 13 -4.75 5.96 2.03
CA ASP A 13 -3.86 6.88 1.32
C ASP A 13 -2.63 6.18 0.68
N GLY A 14 -2.76 4.90 0.36
CA GLY A 14 -1.69 4.06 -0.20
C GLY A 14 -1.04 3.09 0.80
N GLY A 15 -1.40 3.15 2.08
CA GLY A 15 -0.84 2.35 3.16
C GLY A 15 0.34 3.02 3.88
N PRO A 16 1.03 2.32 4.80
CA PRO A 16 0.89 0.90 5.13
C PRO A 16 -0.35 0.60 5.99
N VAL A 17 -1.05 -0.50 5.65
CA VAL A 17 -2.24 -0.96 6.37
C VAL A 17 -2.14 -2.43 6.78
N GLY A 18 -2.60 -2.75 7.99
CA GLY A 18 -2.66 -4.12 8.51
C GLY A 18 -3.72 -4.96 7.81
N VAL A 19 -3.53 -6.28 7.77
CA VAL A 19 -4.51 -7.18 7.13
C VAL A 19 -5.83 -7.22 7.87
N GLU A 20 -5.81 -7.13 9.21
CA GLU A 20 -7.03 -7.12 10.02
C GLU A 20 -7.90 -5.90 9.67
N SER A 21 -7.26 -4.72 9.51
CA SER A 21 -7.96 -3.50 9.07
C SER A 21 -8.49 -3.62 7.63
N LEU A 22 -7.74 -4.26 6.73
CA LEU A 22 -8.21 -4.50 5.37
C LEU A 22 -9.37 -5.50 5.31
N ALA A 23 -9.29 -6.60 6.06
CA ALA A 23 -10.33 -7.60 6.21
C ALA A 23 -11.63 -6.96 6.72
N ALA A 24 -11.54 -6.15 7.79
CA ALA A 24 -12.65 -5.40 8.32
C ALA A 24 -13.24 -4.38 7.32
N SER A 25 -12.38 -3.68 6.57
CA SER A 25 -12.84 -2.67 5.58
C SER A 25 -13.48 -3.29 4.34
N LEU A 26 -13.10 -4.51 3.99
CA LEU A 26 -13.60 -5.24 2.82
C LEU A 26 -14.74 -6.19 3.15
N SER A 27 -15.04 -6.40 4.45
CA SER A 27 -15.95 -7.44 4.94
C SER A 27 -15.57 -8.83 4.43
N GLU A 28 -14.27 -9.11 4.40
CA GLU A 28 -13.68 -10.37 3.92
C GLU A 28 -12.86 -11.04 5.01
N GLU A 29 -12.67 -12.36 4.91
CA GLU A 29 -11.79 -13.07 5.83
C GLU A 29 -10.31 -12.78 5.54
N ARG A 30 -9.51 -12.71 6.61
CA ARG A 30 -8.06 -12.52 6.53
C ARG A 30 -7.39 -13.57 5.65
N GLY A 31 -7.75 -14.85 5.83
CA GLY A 31 -7.18 -15.97 5.07
C GLY A 31 -7.43 -15.82 3.57
N THR A 32 -8.63 -15.38 3.17
CA THR A 32 -8.95 -15.11 1.76
C THR A 32 -8.06 -14.02 1.17
N LEU A 33 -7.78 -12.95 1.92
CA LEU A 33 -6.86 -11.92 1.48
C LEU A 33 -5.43 -12.47 1.32
N GLU A 34 -4.91 -13.15 2.33
CA GLU A 34 -3.52 -13.61 2.38
C GLU A 34 -3.21 -14.77 1.43
N ASP A 35 -4.13 -15.72 1.30
CA ASP A 35 -3.90 -16.98 0.61
C ASP A 35 -4.38 -16.94 -0.85
N VAL A 36 -5.35 -16.06 -1.17
CA VAL A 36 -5.97 -16.01 -2.51
C VAL A 36 -5.63 -14.70 -3.23
N ILE A 37 -5.81 -13.55 -2.59
CA ILE A 37 -5.79 -12.26 -3.29
C ILE A 37 -4.36 -11.69 -3.35
N GLU A 38 -3.64 -11.69 -2.24
CA GLU A 38 -2.31 -11.11 -2.13
C GLU A 38 -1.28 -11.75 -3.06
N PRO A 39 -1.20 -13.09 -3.23
CA PRO A 39 -0.18 -13.71 -4.07
C PRO A 39 -0.23 -13.17 -5.50
N TYR A 40 -1.44 -13.01 -6.06
CA TYR A 40 -1.64 -12.44 -7.38
C TYR A 40 -1.26 -10.95 -7.43
N LEU A 41 -1.72 -10.14 -6.47
CA LEU A 41 -1.44 -8.70 -6.47
C LEU A 41 0.05 -8.38 -6.28
N ILE A 42 0.75 -9.18 -5.49
CA ILE A 42 2.20 -9.08 -5.28
C ILE A 42 2.94 -9.50 -6.56
N GLN A 43 2.59 -10.65 -7.15
CA GLN A 43 3.21 -11.13 -8.39
C GLN A 43 3.04 -10.14 -9.54
N GLN A 44 1.87 -9.50 -9.65
CA GLN A 44 1.62 -8.46 -10.64
C GLN A 44 2.26 -7.11 -10.29
N GLY A 45 2.87 -6.97 -9.11
CA GLY A 45 3.55 -5.74 -8.67
C GLY A 45 2.59 -4.60 -8.31
N PHE A 46 1.34 -4.90 -7.95
CA PHE A 46 0.36 -3.91 -7.49
C PHE A 46 0.43 -3.65 -5.98
N LEU A 47 0.87 -4.65 -5.23
CA LEU A 47 0.91 -4.64 -3.76
C LEU A 47 2.33 -4.97 -3.28
N VAL A 48 2.78 -4.31 -2.22
CA VAL A 48 4.02 -4.65 -1.51
C VAL A 48 3.70 -4.93 -0.05
N ARG A 49 4.22 -6.04 0.47
CA ARG A 49 4.25 -6.33 1.90
C ARG A 49 5.45 -5.64 2.53
N THR A 50 5.21 -4.93 3.62
CA THR A 50 6.23 -4.28 4.45
C THR A 50 6.08 -4.77 5.90
N ALA A 51 7.09 -4.53 6.74
CA ALA A 51 6.99 -4.84 8.17
C ALA A 51 5.82 -4.12 8.87
N ARG A 52 5.38 -2.97 8.34
CA ARG A 52 4.28 -2.16 8.88
C ARG A 52 2.91 -2.51 8.28
N GLY A 53 2.85 -3.37 7.26
CA GLY A 53 1.60 -3.71 6.57
C GLY A 53 1.73 -3.69 5.05
N ARG A 54 0.58 -3.62 4.37
CA ARG A 54 0.44 -3.65 2.91
C ARG A 54 0.42 -2.24 2.35
N MET A 55 1.12 -2.02 1.24
CA MET A 55 1.12 -0.76 0.52
C MET A 55 0.80 -0.95 -0.96
N ALA A 56 0.04 -0.01 -1.52
CA ALA A 56 -0.22 0.04 -2.95
C ALA A 56 1.00 0.64 -3.69
N THR A 57 1.43 0.00 -4.78
CA THR A 57 2.53 0.53 -5.59
C THR A 57 2.04 1.60 -6.56
N ALA A 58 2.97 2.39 -7.13
CA ALA A 58 2.63 3.31 -8.22
C ALA A 58 1.97 2.61 -9.44
N LYS A 59 2.21 1.31 -9.63
CA LYS A 59 1.52 0.52 -10.66
C LYS A 59 0.04 0.34 -10.33
N ALA A 60 -0.33 0.14 -9.05
CA ALA A 60 -1.72 0.05 -8.63
C ALA A 60 -2.47 1.36 -8.83
N TYR A 61 -1.87 2.50 -8.47
CA TYR A 61 -2.46 3.82 -8.74
C TYR A 61 -2.77 4.01 -10.23
N ARG A 62 -1.79 3.73 -11.10
CA ARG A 62 -1.97 3.83 -12.55
C ARG A 62 -3.05 2.87 -13.06
N HIS A 63 -3.14 1.65 -12.53
CA HIS A 63 -4.18 0.70 -12.90
C HIS A 63 -5.59 1.16 -12.50
N LEU A 64 -5.70 1.92 -11.41
CA LEU A 64 -6.96 2.53 -10.95
C LEU A 64 -7.28 3.86 -11.65
N GLY A 65 -6.42 4.34 -12.56
CA GLY A 65 -6.57 5.65 -13.20
C GLY A 65 -6.25 6.84 -12.29
N LEU A 66 -5.54 6.59 -11.18
CA LEU A 66 -5.19 7.59 -10.18
C LEU A 66 -3.73 8.03 -10.36
N LYS A 67 -3.43 9.27 -9.95
CA LYS A 67 -2.04 9.74 -9.87
C LYS A 67 -1.39 9.12 -8.62
N PRO A 68 -0.21 8.48 -8.74
CA PRO A 68 0.52 8.04 -7.57
C PRO A 68 0.80 9.22 -6.67
N LYS A 69 0.49 9.11 -5.38
CA LYS A 69 1.02 10.04 -4.39
C LYS A 69 2.53 9.86 -4.42
N ALA A 70 3.29 10.96 -4.54
CA ALA A 70 4.74 10.87 -4.47
C ALA A 70 5.06 10.08 -3.20
N ALA A 71 5.67 8.90 -3.36
CA ALA A 71 6.12 8.11 -2.22
C ALA A 71 6.88 9.10 -1.36
N ALA A 72 6.46 9.28 -0.10
CA ALA A 72 7.12 10.20 0.82
C ALA A 72 8.60 9.80 0.76
N ALA A 73 9.38 10.57 0.00
CA ALA A 73 10.80 10.41 -0.04
C ALA A 73 11.21 10.53 1.43
N PRO A 74 12.10 9.65 1.94
CA PRO A 74 12.66 9.90 3.25
C PRO A 74 13.20 11.32 3.18
N THR A 75 12.54 12.24 3.86
CA THR A 75 13.04 13.60 4.05
C THR A 75 14.40 13.38 4.67
N ASP A 76 15.47 13.65 3.92
CA ASP A 76 16.83 13.64 4.46
C ASP A 76 16.82 14.69 5.58
N LEU A 77 16.54 14.23 6.79
CA LEU A 77 16.35 15.07 7.98
C LEU A 77 17.71 15.41 8.63
N PHE A 78 18.81 15.17 7.90
CA PHE A 78 20.19 15.36 8.33
C PHE A 78 20.98 16.22 7.34
N THR A 79 20.41 17.34 6.87
CA THR A 79 21.27 18.50 6.58
C THR A 79 21.63 19.14 7.92
N GLU A 80 22.61 18.54 8.61
CA GLU A 80 23.39 19.24 9.61
C GLU A 80 24.06 20.41 8.91
N SER A 81 23.48 21.60 9.07
CA SER A 81 24.19 22.86 8.88
C SER A 81 25.23 22.96 9.98
N ASP A 82 26.37 22.31 9.75
CA ASP A 82 27.61 22.48 10.49
C ASP A 82 28.49 23.43 9.65
N ASP A 83 28.19 24.73 9.73
CA ASP A 83 29.04 25.78 9.15
C ASP A 83 29.30 26.85 10.21
N ALA A 84 30.48 26.71 10.82
CA ALA A 84 31.43 27.72 11.30
C ALA A 84 30.98 28.82 12.29
#